data_AF-A0A2S4Z5Z7-F1
#
_entry.id   AF-A0A2S4Z5Z7-F1
#
_cell.length_a   1.000
_cell.length_b   1.000
_cell.length_c   1.000
_cell.angle_alpha   90.00
_cell.angle_beta   90.00
_cell.angle_gamma   90.00
#
_symmetry.space_group_name_H-M   'P 1'
#
loop_
_entity.id
_entity.type
_entity.pdbx_description
1 polymer ?
#
loop_
_entity_poly.entity_id
_entity_poly.type
_entity_poly.pdbx_seq_one_letter_code
_entity_poly.pdbx_strand_id
1 'polypeptide(L)'
;MKTAEQFTSPPSDYRVIVPDGWFQIPLDPPDERDRSIVALGDLTFRGVDNAPHLKKEFMQDLQRKAKDAYRVGGTELYLSTLTVGPVPLASSLLVSVPAPDEWPRTDDAEELAEHLAGGGHGKGGEVDVVTLPAAGRAVRVRYKEAADPARQLGNTMPTTTLTYYVPIPATARWLMLNFSTPVDPLADQMVQLFDTVAETLHWA
;
A
#
# COMPACT_ATOMS: atom_id res chain seq x y z
N MET A 1 21.66 10.27 -4.58
CA MET A 1 20.20 10.29 -4.84
C MET A 1 19.71 11.70 -4.61
N LYS A 2 18.78 12.22 -5.43
CA LYS A 2 18.23 13.56 -5.19
C LYS A 2 17.22 13.52 -4.05
N THR A 3 17.19 14.55 -3.21
CA THR A 3 16.11 14.78 -2.25
C THR A 3 14.95 15.50 -2.93
N ALA A 4 13.72 15.41 -2.38
CA ALA A 4 12.52 16.01 -2.96
C ALA A 4 12.68 17.50 -3.32
N GLU A 5 13.34 18.29 -2.46
CA GLU A 5 13.58 19.73 -2.67
C GLU A 5 14.48 20.05 -3.88
N GLN A 6 15.24 19.07 -4.38
CA GLN A 6 16.16 19.25 -5.51
C GLN A 6 15.48 19.08 -6.88
N PHE A 7 14.19 18.74 -6.92
CA PHE A 7 13.42 18.60 -8.15
C PHE A 7 12.77 19.93 -8.56
N THR A 8 13.12 20.42 -9.74
CA THR A 8 12.51 21.62 -10.36
C THR A 8 11.41 21.29 -11.37
N SER A 9 11.18 19.99 -11.61
CA SER A 9 10.12 19.44 -12.45
C SER A 9 9.67 18.12 -11.85
N PRO A 10 8.44 17.65 -12.13
CA PRO A 10 7.95 16.40 -11.59
C PRO A 10 8.89 15.23 -11.92
N PRO A 11 9.20 14.35 -10.95
CA PRO A 11 9.96 13.14 -11.23
C PRO A 11 9.20 12.25 -12.21
N SER A 12 9.94 11.42 -12.95
CA SER A 12 9.34 10.47 -13.88
C SER A 12 8.84 9.21 -13.19
N ASP A 13 9.45 8.87 -12.05
CA ASP A 13 9.20 7.61 -11.35
C ASP A 13 9.54 7.72 -9.85
N TYR A 14 9.22 6.68 -9.09
CA TYR A 14 9.61 6.49 -7.70
C TYR A 14 10.17 5.09 -7.49
N ARG A 15 10.83 4.88 -6.35
CA ARG A 15 11.28 3.55 -5.92
C ARG A 15 11.07 3.39 -4.43
N VAL A 16 10.58 2.21 -4.05
CA VAL A 16 10.44 1.76 -2.67
C VAL A 16 11.09 0.40 -2.52
N ILE A 17 11.79 0.18 -1.42
CA ILE A 17 12.44 -1.10 -1.11
C ILE A 17 11.56 -1.83 -0.10
N VAL A 18 11.08 -3.01 -0.50
CA VAL A 18 10.30 -3.90 0.37
C VAL A 18 11.18 -5.05 0.86
N PRO A 19 10.87 -5.66 2.03
CA PRO A 19 11.59 -6.83 2.51
C PRO A 19 11.51 -7.99 1.53
N ASP A 20 12.48 -8.90 1.62
CA ASP A 20 12.40 -10.20 0.96
C ASP A 20 11.07 -10.89 1.32
N GLY A 21 10.49 -11.60 0.36
CA GLY A 21 9.20 -12.27 0.55
C GLY A 21 7.98 -11.33 0.40
N TRP A 22 8.15 -10.13 -0.16
CA TRP A 22 7.04 -9.34 -0.67
C TRP A 22 6.93 -9.53 -2.19
N PHE A 23 5.78 -10.00 -2.65
CA PHE A 23 5.52 -10.26 -4.06
C PHE A 23 4.84 -9.04 -4.71
N GLN A 24 5.44 -8.51 -5.78
CA GLN A 24 4.92 -7.35 -6.52
C GLN A 24 3.96 -7.78 -7.63
N ILE A 25 2.82 -7.09 -7.70
CA ILE A 25 1.83 -7.19 -8.77
C ILE A 25 1.70 -5.79 -9.39
N PRO A 26 2.31 -5.53 -10.55
CA PRO A 26 2.04 -4.31 -11.29
C PRO A 26 0.55 -4.28 -11.68
N LEU A 27 -0.11 -3.13 -11.58
CA LEU A 27 -1.55 -3.02 -11.87
C LEU A 27 -1.84 -2.66 -13.33
N ASP A 28 -0.85 -2.11 -14.03
CA ASP A 28 -0.83 -1.78 -15.46
C ASP A 28 0.56 -2.13 -16.05
N PRO A 29 0.66 -2.73 -17.27
CA PRO A 29 -0.44 -3.13 -18.15
C PRO A 29 -1.21 -4.38 -17.65
N PRO A 30 -2.48 -4.58 -18.07
CA PRO A 30 -3.32 -5.69 -17.59
C PRO A 30 -2.70 -7.08 -17.80
N ASP A 31 -1.96 -7.29 -18.89
CA ASP A 31 -1.33 -8.58 -19.20
C ASP A 31 -0.19 -8.92 -18.23
N GLU A 32 0.51 -7.92 -17.69
CA GLU A 32 1.54 -8.13 -16.67
C GLU A 32 0.92 -8.38 -15.31
N ARG A 33 -0.12 -7.61 -14.96
CA ARG A 33 -0.92 -7.85 -13.75
C ARG A 33 -1.44 -9.29 -13.70
N ASP A 34 -2.07 -9.75 -14.78
CA ASP A 34 -2.69 -11.07 -14.83
C ASP A 34 -1.62 -12.18 -14.78
N ARG A 35 -0.46 -12.00 -15.42
CA ARG A 35 0.70 -12.91 -15.30
C ARG A 35 1.23 -12.98 -13.86
N SER A 36 1.38 -11.85 -13.18
CA SER A 36 1.85 -11.79 -11.80
C SER A 36 0.87 -12.47 -10.82
N ILE A 37 -0.44 -12.34 -11.04
CA ILE A 37 -1.44 -13.03 -10.23
C ILE A 37 -1.35 -14.56 -10.40
N VAL A 38 -1.16 -15.04 -11.63
CA VAL A 38 -0.94 -16.48 -11.89
C VAL A 38 0.31 -16.97 -11.17
N ALA A 39 1.42 -16.23 -11.29
CA ALA A 39 2.68 -16.58 -10.63
C ALA A 39 2.56 -16.61 -9.10
N LEU A 40 1.84 -15.66 -8.50
CA LEU A 40 1.56 -15.67 -7.06
C LEU A 40 0.69 -16.87 -6.67
N GLY A 41 -0.35 -17.19 -7.44
CA GLY A 41 -1.17 -18.38 -7.22
C GLY A 41 -0.36 -19.68 -7.30
N ASP A 42 0.56 -19.78 -8.26
CA ASP A 42 1.49 -20.92 -8.38
C ASP A 42 2.44 -21.02 -7.18
N LEU A 43 2.94 -19.88 -6.70
CA LEU A 43 3.81 -19.82 -5.53
C LEU A 43 3.07 -20.22 -4.24
N THR A 44 1.91 -19.62 -3.98
CA THR A 44 1.12 -19.84 -2.75
C THR A 44 0.64 -21.29 -2.62
N PHE A 45 0.26 -21.92 -3.73
CA PHE A 45 -0.28 -23.28 -3.72
C PHE A 45 0.77 -24.36 -4.09
N ARG A 46 2.06 -24.00 -4.12
CA ARG A 46 3.14 -24.96 -4.40
C ARG A 46 3.18 -26.03 -3.32
N GLY A 47 3.02 -27.30 -3.71
CA GLY A 47 3.04 -28.43 -2.78
C GLY A 47 1.74 -28.62 -1.98
N VAL A 48 0.67 -27.90 -2.33
CA VAL A 48 -0.67 -28.09 -1.76
C VAL A 48 -1.47 -29.04 -2.66
N ASP A 49 -1.67 -30.28 -2.18
CA ASP A 49 -2.46 -31.28 -2.91
C ASP A 49 -3.97 -30.95 -2.89
N ASN A 50 -4.67 -31.34 -3.96
CA ASN A 50 -6.13 -31.28 -4.08
C ASN A 50 -6.79 -29.92 -3.81
N ALA A 51 -6.11 -28.80 -4.12
CA ALA A 51 -6.65 -27.45 -3.94
C ALA A 51 -6.94 -26.64 -5.25
N PRO A 52 -7.35 -27.23 -6.39
CA PRO A 52 -7.54 -26.47 -7.63
C PRO A 52 -8.67 -25.43 -7.52
N HIS A 53 -9.73 -25.74 -6.78
CA HIS A 53 -10.84 -24.80 -6.56
C HIS A 53 -10.42 -23.61 -5.71
N LEU A 54 -9.70 -23.85 -4.60
CA LEU A 54 -9.18 -22.81 -3.71
C LEU A 54 -8.19 -21.90 -4.44
N LYS A 55 -7.29 -22.47 -5.24
CA LYS A 55 -6.35 -21.70 -6.07
C LYS A 55 -7.08 -20.81 -7.06
N LYS A 56 -8.12 -21.33 -7.72
CA LYS A 56 -8.94 -20.55 -8.65
C LYS A 56 -9.66 -19.39 -7.96
N GLU A 57 -10.27 -19.64 -6.81
CA GLU A 57 -10.94 -18.62 -6.00
C GLU A 57 -9.97 -17.53 -5.56
N PHE A 58 -8.82 -17.92 -5.00
CA PHE A 58 -7.74 -16.99 -4.64
C PHE A 58 -7.32 -16.08 -5.80
N MET A 59 -7.05 -16.66 -6.97
CA MET A 59 -6.67 -15.88 -8.16
C MET A 59 -7.79 -14.94 -8.63
N GLN A 60 -9.05 -15.40 -8.59
CA GLN A 60 -10.20 -14.56 -8.98
C GLN A 60 -10.37 -13.38 -8.03
N ASP A 61 -10.14 -13.59 -6.74
CA ASP A 61 -10.26 -12.55 -5.75
C ASP A 61 -9.13 -11.51 -5.88
N LEU A 62 -7.90 -11.97 -6.11
CA LEU A 62 -6.77 -11.10 -6.44
C LEU A 62 -7.04 -10.28 -7.71
N GLN A 63 -7.58 -10.90 -8.76
CA GLN A 63 -7.96 -10.18 -9.99
C GLN A 63 -8.97 -9.09 -9.74
N ARG A 64 -10.00 -9.32 -8.90
CA ARG A 64 -10.97 -8.28 -8.54
C ARG A 64 -10.29 -7.14 -7.80
N LYS A 65 -9.53 -7.45 -6.75
CA LYS A 65 -8.81 -6.45 -5.95
C LYS A 65 -7.83 -5.61 -6.77
N ALA A 66 -7.05 -6.25 -7.64
CA ALA A 66 -6.08 -5.55 -8.47
C ALA A 66 -6.78 -4.60 -9.48
N LYS A 67 -7.94 -5.00 -10.03
CA LYS A 67 -8.77 -4.13 -10.87
C LYS A 67 -9.39 -2.97 -10.10
N ASP A 68 -9.86 -3.22 -8.88
CA ASP A 68 -10.45 -2.18 -8.04
C ASP A 68 -9.38 -1.17 -7.59
N ALA A 69 -8.19 -1.66 -7.22
CA ALA A 69 -7.03 -0.83 -6.91
C ALA A 69 -6.62 0.04 -8.11
N TYR A 70 -6.54 -0.53 -9.31
CA TYR A 70 -6.23 0.23 -10.53
C TYR A 70 -7.27 1.34 -10.80
N ARG A 71 -8.57 1.06 -10.57
CA ARG A 71 -9.65 2.03 -10.80
C ARG A 71 -9.53 3.28 -9.92
N VAL A 72 -8.91 3.17 -8.75
CA VAL A 72 -8.70 4.29 -7.80
C VAL A 72 -7.27 4.86 -7.87
N GLY A 73 -6.58 4.67 -9.00
CA GLY A 73 -5.24 5.22 -9.24
C GLY A 73 -4.10 4.38 -8.68
N GLY A 74 -4.34 3.11 -8.32
CA GLY A 74 -3.30 2.16 -7.93
C GLY A 74 -2.32 1.89 -9.07
N THR A 75 -1.02 1.96 -8.78
CA THR A 75 0.07 1.64 -9.70
C THR A 75 0.58 0.23 -9.46
N GLU A 76 0.79 -0.14 -8.19
CA GLU A 76 1.43 -1.40 -7.80
C GLU A 76 0.83 -1.94 -6.51
N LEU A 77 0.64 -3.26 -6.45
CA LEU A 77 0.21 -3.96 -5.23
C LEU A 77 1.30 -4.94 -4.82
N TYR A 78 1.75 -4.84 -3.57
CA TYR A 78 2.65 -5.81 -2.96
C TYR A 78 1.90 -6.63 -1.93
N LEU A 79 2.15 -7.94 -1.92
CA LEU A 79 1.59 -8.88 -0.96
C LEU A 79 2.70 -9.63 -0.25
N SER A 80 2.67 -9.62 1.08
CA SER A 80 3.61 -10.41 1.89
C SER A 80 3.30 -11.90 1.74
N THR A 81 4.34 -12.66 1.39
CA THR A 81 4.38 -14.12 1.44
C THR A 81 5.23 -14.61 2.62
N LEU A 82 5.52 -13.73 3.59
CA LEU A 82 6.33 -14.04 4.76
C LEU A 82 5.60 -14.96 5.73
N THR A 83 6.36 -15.81 6.41
CA THR A 83 5.90 -16.66 7.51
C THR A 83 6.80 -16.48 8.73
N VAL A 84 6.20 -16.45 9.93
CA VAL A 84 6.93 -16.54 11.20
C VAL A 84 6.55 -17.85 11.86
N GLY A 85 7.50 -18.79 11.84
CA GLY A 85 7.21 -20.18 12.17
C GLY A 85 6.10 -20.73 11.24
N PRO A 86 5.02 -21.32 11.78
CA PRO A 86 3.91 -21.84 10.97
C PRO A 86 2.87 -20.78 10.57
N VAL A 87 2.99 -19.53 11.04
CA VAL A 87 1.95 -18.50 10.87
C VAL A 87 2.30 -17.57 9.69
N PRO A 88 1.44 -17.44 8.67
CA PRO A 88 1.63 -16.46 7.61
C PRO A 88 1.44 -15.03 8.13
N LEU A 89 2.38 -14.15 7.82
CA LEU A 89 2.28 -12.72 8.08
C LEU A 89 1.58 -12.04 6.92
N ALA A 90 0.25 -12.16 6.90
CA ALA A 90 -0.58 -11.48 5.92
C ALA A 90 -0.38 -9.96 6.04
N SER A 91 0.05 -9.33 4.95
CA SER A 91 0.12 -7.88 4.83
C SER A 91 0.17 -7.47 3.37
N SER A 92 -0.18 -6.21 3.10
CA SER A 92 -0.11 -5.65 1.76
C SER A 92 0.36 -4.20 1.76
N LEU A 93 0.90 -3.76 0.64
CA LEU A 93 1.18 -2.36 0.31
C LEU A 93 0.54 -2.08 -1.05
N LEU A 94 -0.40 -1.14 -1.09
CA LEU A 94 -0.87 -0.54 -2.34
C LEU A 94 -0.19 0.80 -2.52
N VAL A 95 0.51 0.97 -3.64
CA VAL A 95 0.98 2.27 -4.09
C VAL A 95 -0.04 2.84 -5.06
N SER A 96 -0.45 4.10 -4.85
CA SER A 96 -1.41 4.78 -5.71
C SER A 96 -1.11 6.25 -5.90
N VAL A 97 -1.51 6.78 -7.06
CA VAL A 97 -1.54 8.22 -7.33
C VAL A 97 -2.98 8.58 -7.70
N PRO A 98 -3.78 9.06 -6.74
CA PRO A 98 -5.18 9.42 -6.98
C PRO A 98 -5.35 10.46 -8.09
N ALA A 99 -6.57 10.57 -8.59
CA ALA A 99 -6.90 11.59 -9.59
C ALA A 99 -6.75 13.01 -8.99
N PRO A 100 -6.33 14.02 -9.76
CA PRO A 100 -6.07 15.37 -9.24
C PRO A 100 -7.27 16.11 -8.60
N ASP A 101 -8.47 15.60 -8.77
CA ASP A 101 -9.74 16.12 -8.25
C ASP A 101 -10.27 15.36 -7.03
N GLU A 102 -9.67 14.22 -6.68
CA GLU A 102 -10.05 13.42 -5.51
C GLU A 102 -9.44 13.93 -4.20
N TRP A 103 -8.36 14.71 -4.27
CA TRP A 103 -7.58 15.16 -3.11
C TRP A 103 -7.39 16.68 -3.09
N PRO A 104 -7.20 17.29 -1.90
CA PRO A 104 -6.85 18.70 -1.78
C PRO A 104 -5.66 19.07 -2.67
N ARG A 105 -5.77 20.19 -3.38
CA ARG A 105 -4.71 20.71 -4.26
C ARG A 105 -3.71 21.53 -3.46
N THR A 106 -3.03 20.86 -2.54
CA THR A 106 -1.92 21.41 -1.76
C THR A 106 -0.74 20.46 -1.85
N ASP A 107 0.47 20.98 -1.77
CA ASP A 107 1.72 20.24 -1.59
C ASP A 107 2.27 20.36 -0.14
N ASP A 108 1.54 21.09 0.72
CA ASP A 108 1.86 21.25 2.13
C ASP A 108 1.30 20.08 2.95
N ALA A 109 2.20 19.36 3.62
CA ALA A 109 1.85 18.21 4.46
C ALA A 109 1.06 18.62 5.71
N GLU A 110 1.29 19.81 6.25
CA GLU A 110 0.55 20.34 7.39
C GLU A 110 -0.89 20.65 7.01
N GLU A 111 -1.09 21.33 5.88
CA GLU A 111 -2.43 21.63 5.37
C GLU A 111 -3.22 20.33 5.08
N LEU A 112 -2.57 19.33 4.48
CA LEU A 112 -3.20 18.03 4.26
C LEU A 112 -3.52 17.31 5.57
N ALA A 113 -2.62 17.34 6.55
CA ALA A 113 -2.84 16.70 7.86
C ALA A 113 -4.03 17.34 8.60
N GLU A 114 -4.14 18.67 8.58
CA GLU A 114 -5.29 19.39 9.14
C GLU A 114 -6.59 19.01 8.42
N HIS A 115 -6.56 18.93 7.09
CA HIS A 115 -7.71 18.48 6.30
C HIS A 115 -8.14 17.05 6.66
N LEU A 116 -7.18 16.13 6.80
CA LEU A 116 -7.44 14.73 7.15
C LEU A 116 -7.92 14.53 8.59
N ALA A 117 -7.47 15.39 9.52
CA ALA A 117 -7.92 15.39 10.90
C ALA A 117 -9.35 15.98 11.04
N GLY A 118 -9.68 17.00 10.25
CA GLY A 118 -10.98 17.69 10.29
C GLY A 118 -12.07 17.06 9.42
N GLY A 119 -11.71 16.45 8.29
CA GLY A 119 -12.61 15.72 7.41
C GLY A 119 -12.67 14.25 7.82
N GLY A 120 -13.87 13.64 7.83
CA GLY A 120 -14.09 12.23 8.18
C GLY A 120 -13.36 11.17 7.30
N HIS A 121 -12.38 11.58 6.50
CA HIS A 121 -11.36 10.73 5.87
C HIS A 121 -10.33 10.20 6.88
N GLY A 122 -10.08 10.92 7.97
CA GLY A 122 -9.49 10.33 9.17
C GLY A 122 -10.53 9.43 9.82
N LYS A 123 -10.47 8.11 9.61
CA LYS A 123 -11.36 7.13 10.27
C LYS A 123 -11.07 7.01 11.78
N GLY A 124 -10.99 8.13 12.50
CA GLY A 124 -10.55 8.21 13.90
C GLY A 124 -9.10 7.80 14.11
N GLY A 125 -8.26 7.95 13.08
CA GLY A 125 -6.85 7.56 13.10
C GLY A 125 -5.91 8.59 13.71
N GLU A 126 -4.72 8.14 14.09
CA GLU A 126 -3.59 9.00 14.43
C GLU A 126 -3.06 9.62 13.14
N VAL A 127 -3.01 10.96 13.07
CA VAL A 127 -2.53 11.73 11.92
C VAL A 127 -1.30 12.52 12.37
N ASP A 128 -0.16 12.27 11.73
CA ASP A 128 1.12 12.91 12.02
C ASP A 128 1.73 13.47 10.73
N VAL A 129 2.57 14.50 10.86
CA VAL A 129 3.48 14.92 9.79
C VAL A 129 4.89 14.45 10.13
N VAL A 130 5.50 13.72 9.22
CA VAL A 130 6.81 13.10 9.37
C VAL A 130 7.74 13.51 8.23
N THR A 131 9.04 13.28 8.39
CA THR A 131 10.03 13.52 7.33
C THR A 131 10.63 12.19 6.87
N LEU A 132 10.40 11.84 5.61
CA LEU A 132 11.04 10.70 4.96
C LEU A 132 12.42 11.12 4.43
N PRO A 133 13.49 10.32 4.64
CA PRO A 133 14.87 10.74 4.39
C PRO A 133 15.15 11.34 3.00
N ALA A 134 14.55 10.76 1.95
CA ALA A 134 14.73 11.26 0.59
C ALA A 134 13.48 11.90 -0.02
N ALA A 135 12.30 11.44 0.40
CA ALA A 135 11.03 11.91 -0.16
C ALA A 135 10.49 13.20 0.49
N GLY A 136 11.08 13.66 1.61
CA GLY A 136 10.72 14.93 2.25
C GLY A 136 9.57 14.79 3.24
N ARG A 137 8.85 15.89 3.51
CA ARG A 137 7.71 15.91 4.43
C ARG A 137 6.56 15.06 3.88
N ALA A 138 5.90 14.29 4.73
CA ALA A 138 4.78 13.43 4.38
C ALA A 138 3.77 13.37 5.53
N VAL A 139 2.49 13.14 5.20
CA VAL A 139 1.46 12.85 6.21
C VAL A 139 1.41 11.35 6.45
N ARG A 140 1.44 10.94 7.71
CA ARG A 140 1.33 9.56 8.16
C ARG A 140 0.02 9.39 8.90
N VAL A 141 -0.82 8.46 8.46
CA VAL A 141 -2.12 8.18 9.06
C VAL A 141 -2.22 6.72 9.46
N ARG A 142 -2.39 6.45 10.75
CA ARG A 142 -2.58 5.10 11.29
C ARG A 142 -4.01 4.95 11.82
N TYR A 143 -4.69 3.87 11.46
CA TYR A 143 -6.01 3.60 11.99
C TYR A 143 -6.34 2.09 11.97
N LYS A 144 -7.38 1.71 12.71
CA LYS A 144 -7.91 0.33 12.70
C LYS A 144 -9.27 0.30 12.02
N GLU A 145 -9.45 -0.65 11.11
CA GLU A 145 -10.73 -0.96 10.49
C GLU A 145 -11.32 -2.22 11.11
N ALA A 146 -12.64 -2.22 11.31
CA ALA A 146 -13.37 -3.44 11.58
C ALA A 146 -13.25 -4.42 10.39
N ALA A 147 -13.41 -5.70 10.68
CA ALA A 147 -13.42 -6.74 9.66
C ALA A 147 -14.52 -6.48 8.63
N ASP A 148 -14.16 -6.53 7.35
CA ASP A 148 -15.11 -6.50 6.24
C ASP A 148 -14.74 -7.64 5.27
N PRO A 149 -15.28 -8.85 5.49
CA PRO A 149 -14.96 -10.03 4.69
C PRO A 149 -15.20 -9.82 3.18
N ALA A 150 -16.18 -9.00 2.81
CA ALA A 150 -16.50 -8.72 1.41
C ALA A 150 -15.40 -7.89 0.73
N ARG A 151 -14.76 -6.98 1.48
CA ARG A 151 -13.66 -6.12 0.96
C ARG A 151 -12.27 -6.68 1.24
N GLN A 152 -12.14 -7.60 2.19
CA GLN A 152 -10.85 -8.05 2.73
C GLN A 152 -10.54 -9.52 2.45
N LEU A 153 -10.96 -10.10 1.31
CA LEU A 153 -10.69 -11.52 0.95
C LEU A 153 -11.19 -12.52 1.99
N GLY A 154 -12.40 -12.31 2.51
CA GLY A 154 -12.94 -13.17 3.56
C GLY A 154 -12.32 -12.94 4.94
N ASN A 155 -11.45 -11.93 5.10
CA ASN A 155 -10.88 -11.60 6.40
C ASN A 155 -11.97 -11.21 7.40
N THR A 156 -11.99 -11.94 8.51
CA THR A 156 -12.91 -11.75 9.63
C THR A 156 -12.26 -11.04 10.82
N MET A 157 -10.99 -10.65 10.70
CA MET A 157 -10.24 -9.95 11.73
C MET A 157 -10.18 -8.43 11.48
N PRO A 158 -10.09 -7.61 12.53
CA PRO A 158 -9.76 -6.19 12.37
C PRO A 158 -8.45 -6.01 11.60
N THR A 159 -8.37 -4.96 10.80
CA THR A 159 -7.18 -4.64 10.01
C THR A 159 -6.55 -3.36 10.53
N THR A 160 -5.25 -3.40 10.81
CA THR A 160 -4.48 -2.17 11.04
C THR A 160 -4.01 -1.64 9.70
N THR A 161 -4.30 -0.37 9.44
CA THR A 161 -3.88 0.33 8.22
C THR A 161 -2.94 1.47 8.58
N LEU A 162 -1.90 1.64 7.77
CA LEU A 162 -0.98 2.75 7.83
C LEU A 162 -0.85 3.35 6.43
N THR A 163 -1.15 4.63 6.28
CA THR A 163 -1.08 5.33 5.01
C THR A 163 -0.10 6.48 5.09
N TYR A 164 0.84 6.52 4.14
CA TYR A 164 1.64 7.71 3.89
C TYR A 164 1.08 8.48 2.70
N TYR A 165 0.94 9.79 2.85
CA TYR A 165 0.68 10.74 1.78
C TYR A 165 1.96 11.54 1.56
N VAL A 166 2.59 11.30 0.42
CA VAL A 166 3.88 11.90 0.07
C VAL A 166 3.67 12.88 -1.09
N PRO A 167 4.00 14.18 -0.93
CA PRO A 167 3.88 15.13 -2.03
C PRO A 167 4.80 14.71 -3.19
N ILE A 168 4.25 14.68 -4.41
CA ILE A 168 5.06 14.46 -5.60
C ILE A 168 5.76 15.80 -5.92
N PRO A 169 7.11 15.85 -5.96
CA PRO A 169 7.85 17.10 -6.13
C PRO A 169 7.41 17.90 -7.35
N ALA A 170 7.39 19.23 -7.22
CA ALA A 170 6.95 20.18 -8.26
C ALA A 170 5.52 19.93 -8.79
N THR A 171 4.64 19.36 -7.96
CA THR A 171 3.20 19.19 -8.24
C THR A 171 2.37 19.41 -6.97
N ALA A 172 1.05 19.55 -7.11
CA ALA A 172 0.09 19.48 -6.01
C ALA A 172 -0.61 18.10 -5.97
N ARG A 173 0.12 17.04 -6.30
CA ARG A 173 -0.37 15.65 -6.29
C ARG A 173 0.34 14.84 -5.22
N TRP A 174 -0.29 13.75 -4.81
CA TRP A 174 0.18 12.89 -3.72
C TRP A 174 0.42 11.48 -4.23
N LEU A 175 1.55 10.90 -3.84
CA LEU A 175 1.78 9.46 -3.87
C LEU A 175 1.30 8.89 -2.53
N MET A 176 0.47 7.86 -2.58
CA MET A 176 -0.03 7.16 -1.40
C MET A 176 0.67 5.82 -1.26
N LEU A 177 1.21 5.54 -0.07
CA LEU A 177 1.64 4.21 0.34
C LEU A 177 0.66 3.69 1.38
N ASN A 178 -0.27 2.82 0.97
CA ASN A 178 -1.30 2.28 1.85
C ASN A 178 -0.93 0.85 2.27
N PHE A 179 -0.48 0.70 3.50
CA PHE A 179 -0.13 -0.56 4.13
C PHE A 179 -1.27 -1.11 4.95
N SER A 180 -1.44 -2.43 4.96
CA SER A 180 -2.43 -3.07 5.83
C SER A 180 -1.98 -4.43 6.35
N THR A 181 -2.44 -4.79 7.56
CA THR A 181 -2.25 -6.11 8.16
C THR A 181 -3.46 -6.51 9.03
N PRO A 182 -4.00 -7.74 8.89
CA PRO A 182 -5.00 -8.28 9.79
C PRO A 182 -4.39 -8.98 11.02
N VAL A 183 -3.06 -8.92 11.21
CA VAL A 183 -2.36 -9.61 12.30
C VAL A 183 -2.32 -8.72 13.56
N ASP A 184 -3.45 -8.59 14.24
CA ASP A 184 -3.61 -7.68 15.39
C ASP A 184 -2.54 -7.86 16.50
N PRO A 185 -2.14 -9.08 16.91
CA PRO A 185 -1.10 -9.26 17.94
C PRO A 185 0.29 -8.75 17.55
N LEU A 186 0.54 -8.59 16.24
CA LEU A 186 1.82 -8.08 15.70
C LEU A 186 1.65 -6.71 15.05
N ALA A 187 0.52 -6.03 15.24
CA ALA A 187 0.20 -4.80 14.52
C ALA A 187 1.27 -3.72 14.71
N ASP A 188 1.79 -3.53 15.92
CA ASP A 188 2.82 -2.52 16.19
C ASP A 188 4.15 -2.85 15.52
N GLN A 189 4.57 -4.13 15.51
CA GLN A 189 5.79 -4.56 14.82
C GLN A 189 5.64 -4.45 13.30
N MET A 190 4.45 -4.77 12.78
CA MET A 190 4.16 -4.60 11.35
C MET A 190 4.16 -3.12 10.97
N VAL A 191 3.65 -2.23 11.83
CA VAL A 191 3.72 -0.78 11.62
C VAL A 191 5.17 -0.30 11.57
N GLN A 192 6.05 -0.78 12.46
CA GLN A 192 7.49 -0.45 12.39
C GLN A 192 8.14 -0.92 11.08
N LEU A 193 7.75 -2.10 10.58
CA LEU A 193 8.19 -2.58 9.28
C LEU A 193 7.69 -1.68 8.15
N PHE A 194 6.42 -1.26 8.19
CA PHE A 194 5.83 -0.37 7.19
C PHE A 194 6.50 1.01 7.20
N ASP A 195 6.79 1.55 8.38
CA ASP A 195 7.56 2.80 8.55
C ASP A 195 8.93 2.66 7.88
N THR A 196 9.63 1.55 8.13
CA THR A 196 10.95 1.25 7.51
C THR A 196 10.86 1.19 5.99
N VAL A 197 9.82 0.56 5.43
CA VAL A 197 9.60 0.52 3.98
C VAL A 197 9.37 1.92 3.43
N ALA A 198 8.50 2.71 4.06
CA ALA A 198 8.21 4.08 3.62
C ALA A 198 9.45 4.98 3.63
N GLU A 199 10.35 4.82 4.61
CA GLU A 199 11.61 5.56 4.70
C GLU A 199 12.57 5.33 3.52
N THR A 200 12.42 4.20 2.80
CA THR A 200 13.24 3.89 1.62
C THR A 200 12.76 4.59 0.34
N LEU A 201 11.59 5.23 0.39
CA LEU A 201 10.99 5.90 -0.76
C LEU A 201 11.92 6.99 -1.30
N HIS A 202 12.14 6.95 -2.61
CA HIS A 202 12.86 7.99 -3.32
C HIS A 202 12.36 8.22 -4.73
N TRP A 203 12.53 9.46 -5.19
CA TRP A 203 12.13 9.92 -6.52
C TRP A 203 13.24 9.68 -7.55
N ALA A 204 12.86 9.37 -8.79
CA ALA A 204 13.75 9.12 -9.93
C ALA A 204 13.47 10.03 -11.13
#